data_AF-A0A7S3ZTR9-F1
#
_entry.id   AF-A0A7S3ZTR9-F1
#
_cell.length_a   1.000
_cell.length_b   1.000
_cell.length_c   1.000
_cell.angle_alpha   90.00
_cell.angle_beta   90.00
_cell.angle_gamma   90.00
#
_symmetry.space_group_name_H-M   'P 1'
#
loop_
_entity.id
_entity.type
_entity.pdbx_description
1 polymer ?
#
loop_
_entity_poly.entity_id
_entity_poly.type
_entity_poly.pdbx_seq_one_letter_code
_entity_poly.pdbx_strand_id
1 'polypeptide(L)'
;MGRKTHRRSQQEIDAIRRERAQRKTQDVEVQMGAMTLEFNDNLRLTVEEDWHCEQGDAIAGLQWAGGVRLARFFDDRSVFGQDYWRDKVVLELGAGQGLTSCVLATLGCKRVVCSDADVTHARQTVARNADVLEAKPDVLAYSWGVGEPPIKADVIVCGDCLYNRDHAHLLVRGLLDCASSSTSIYLCGAVGEDAYQAFLAEAPRYFDVELLDGSARTGTNVNTWQKRDLLRLTKRSGPALQAIQPGRKDKVEGDDAALFDDVSDGDTLITSEDFTERARTLVDPYPDHRSVFVVDGVLSEDACKQLIASSCTRDSFWAGDEPHEDARPFRDADTCEVSCPKLAARIYERIAPYLSETPIAIPSTEHLEVRGEWRPCSLNEDFLFGNYPAKGGFAPHSDGATAKGLNLRSFYSVIIYLNTPSEGGGTRFYKKSATDVVLEDKRWTGRKDLAVFEVQPLMGRALVFDQRLVHEGIPPIGDRKHIIRTDVMFQRIEPLFVEYANEYADYERAVDLSERGKHADAISLFRKVSRHAPELAAELGI
;
A
#
# COMPACT_ATOMS: atom_id res chain seq x y z
N MET A 1 11.70 37.45 -27.16
CA MET A 1 10.45 37.21 -27.91
C MET A 1 9.91 35.84 -27.54
N GLY A 2 9.05 35.76 -26.53
CA GLY A 2 8.53 34.49 -26.00
C GLY A 2 7.29 34.02 -26.77
N ARG A 3 7.35 32.82 -27.33
CA ARG A 3 6.18 32.12 -27.91
C ARG A 3 5.26 31.64 -26.79
N LYS A 4 4.09 32.24 -26.66
CA LYS A 4 2.98 31.72 -25.85
C LYS A 4 2.37 30.51 -26.56
N THR A 5 2.45 29.32 -25.98
CA THR A 5 1.69 28.15 -26.39
C THR A 5 0.25 28.27 -25.91
N HIS A 6 -0.68 28.46 -26.84
CA HIS A 6 -2.11 28.52 -26.59
C HIS A 6 -2.64 27.10 -26.36
N ARG A 7 -3.09 26.79 -25.14
CA ARG A 7 -3.72 25.51 -24.79
C ARG A 7 -5.17 25.56 -25.27
N ARG A 8 -5.54 24.70 -26.22
CA ARG A 8 -6.89 24.62 -26.79
C ARG A 8 -7.89 24.13 -25.73
N SER A 9 -9.06 24.73 -25.69
CA SER A 9 -10.17 24.34 -24.82
C SER A 9 -10.76 22.98 -25.25
N GLN A 10 -11.45 22.29 -24.33
CA GLN A 10 -12.09 21.00 -24.60
C GLN A 10 -13.08 21.10 -25.78
N GLN A 11 -13.81 22.22 -25.87
CA GLN A 11 -14.71 22.50 -26.99
C GLN A 11 -13.98 22.66 -28.33
N GLU A 12 -12.79 23.28 -28.35
CA GLU A 12 -11.96 23.38 -29.56
C GLU A 12 -11.36 22.03 -29.96
N ILE A 13 -10.97 21.20 -28.98
CA ILE A 13 -10.48 19.84 -29.23
C ILE A 13 -11.60 18.98 -29.80
N ASP A 14 -12.82 19.07 -29.26
CA ASP A 14 -13.98 18.31 -29.75
C ASP A 14 -14.51 18.83 -31.10
N ALA A 15 -14.32 20.12 -31.39
CA ALA A 15 -14.58 20.68 -32.71
C ALA A 15 -13.55 20.19 -33.76
N ILE A 16 -12.26 20.15 -33.41
CA ILE A 16 -11.21 19.60 -34.29
C ILE A 16 -11.41 18.09 -34.51
N ARG A 17 -11.89 17.37 -33.48
CA ARG A 17 -12.24 15.95 -33.59
C ARG A 17 -13.45 15.73 -34.51
N ARG A 18 -14.48 16.57 -34.41
CA ARG A 18 -15.63 16.56 -35.33
C ARG A 18 -15.25 16.89 -36.77
N GLU A 19 -14.37 17.88 -36.98
CA GLU A 19 -13.89 18.25 -38.31
C GLU A 19 -12.99 17.15 -38.93
N ARG A 20 -12.17 16.47 -38.11
CA ARG A 20 -11.39 15.29 -38.54
C ARG A 20 -12.27 14.08 -38.85
N ALA A 21 -13.37 13.89 -38.12
CA ALA A 21 -14.36 12.86 -38.41
C ALA A 21 -15.11 13.14 -39.72
N GLN A 22 -15.50 14.40 -39.96
CA GLN A 22 -16.14 14.82 -41.22
C GLN A 22 -15.23 14.76 -42.46
N ARG A 23 -13.92 14.98 -42.28
CA ARG A 23 -12.93 14.78 -43.37
C ARG A 23 -12.64 13.31 -43.67
N LYS A 24 -12.95 12.38 -42.74
CA LYS A 24 -12.85 10.94 -42.96
C LYS A 24 -14.11 10.34 -43.63
N THR A 25 -15.22 11.07 -43.67
CA THR A 25 -16.47 10.64 -44.33
C THR A 25 -16.54 10.98 -45.83
N GLN A 26 -15.54 11.67 -46.38
CA GLN A 26 -15.42 11.86 -47.83
C GLN A 26 -14.26 11.01 -48.34
N ASP A 27 -14.63 9.95 -49.06
CA ASP A 27 -13.81 8.90 -49.67
C ASP A 27 -13.13 7.93 -48.68
N VAL A 28 -13.74 6.74 -48.49
CA VAL A 28 -13.12 5.37 -48.53
C VAL A 28 -14.20 4.34 -48.13
N GLU A 29 -14.30 3.23 -48.87
CA GLU A 29 -15.12 2.04 -48.56
C GLU A 29 -14.87 1.51 -47.13
N VAL A 30 -15.96 1.14 -46.44
CA VAL A 30 -16.00 0.74 -45.02
C VAL A 30 -15.33 -0.63 -44.79
N GLN A 31 -14.40 -0.72 -43.82
CA GLN A 31 -13.79 -1.99 -43.37
C GLN A 31 -14.04 -2.21 -41.87
N MET A 32 -14.86 -3.22 -41.51
CA MET A 32 -14.78 -3.89 -40.21
C MET A 32 -13.49 -4.73 -40.18
N GLY A 33 -12.67 -4.59 -39.14
CA GLY A 33 -11.45 -5.39 -38.96
C GLY A 33 -11.76 -6.65 -38.15
N ALA A 34 -11.56 -7.84 -38.72
CA ALA A 34 -11.63 -9.10 -37.97
C ALA A 34 -10.21 -9.53 -37.55
N MET A 35 -10.00 -9.78 -36.28
CA MET A 35 -8.75 -10.30 -35.72
C MET A 35 -8.94 -11.76 -35.31
N THR A 36 -8.12 -12.67 -35.84
CA THR A 36 -8.09 -14.07 -35.39
C THR A 36 -6.83 -14.32 -34.59
N LEU A 37 -6.99 -14.86 -33.38
CA LEU A 37 -5.91 -15.20 -32.46
C LEU A 37 -5.83 -16.71 -32.31
N GLU A 38 -4.61 -17.24 -32.30
CA GLU A 38 -4.32 -18.66 -32.09
C GLU A 38 -3.82 -18.89 -30.66
N PHE A 39 -4.30 -19.98 -30.07
CA PHE A 39 -3.97 -20.47 -28.72
C PHE A 39 -3.53 -21.94 -28.81
N ASN A 40 -3.20 -22.55 -27.68
CA ASN A 40 -2.81 -23.96 -27.62
C ASN A 40 -3.89 -24.89 -28.20
N ASP A 41 -3.47 -26.10 -28.55
CA ASP A 41 -4.31 -27.12 -29.22
C ASP A 41 -4.94 -26.64 -30.55
N ASN A 42 -4.31 -25.66 -31.23
CA ASN A 42 -4.79 -25.03 -32.45
C ASN A 42 -6.15 -24.33 -32.32
N LEU A 43 -6.52 -23.91 -31.10
CA LEU A 43 -7.72 -23.11 -30.89
C LEU A 43 -7.57 -21.77 -31.60
N ARG A 44 -8.54 -21.44 -32.45
CA ARG A 44 -8.63 -20.17 -33.17
C ARG A 44 -9.88 -19.43 -32.74
N LEU A 45 -9.71 -18.22 -32.22
CA LEU A 45 -10.82 -17.34 -31.85
C LEU A 45 -10.77 -16.07 -32.68
N THR A 46 -11.89 -15.70 -33.29
CA THR A 46 -12.06 -14.49 -34.09
C THR A 46 -12.88 -13.45 -33.32
N VAL A 47 -12.34 -12.23 -33.24
CA VAL A 47 -12.99 -11.05 -32.66
C VAL A 47 -13.22 -10.03 -33.77
N GLU A 48 -14.39 -9.40 -33.80
CA GLU A 48 -14.73 -8.35 -34.77
C GLU A 48 -14.62 -6.98 -34.11
N GLU A 49 -13.71 -6.14 -34.58
CA GLU A 49 -13.48 -4.82 -34.00
C GLU A 49 -14.38 -3.76 -34.64
N ASP A 50 -15.19 -3.10 -33.81
CA ASP A 50 -16.10 -2.02 -34.19
C ASP A 50 -15.44 -0.65 -33.96
N TRP A 51 -14.58 -0.25 -34.91
CA TRP A 51 -13.83 1.00 -34.87
C TRP A 51 -14.70 2.27 -34.96
N HIS A 52 -15.98 2.12 -35.31
CA HIS A 52 -16.89 3.23 -35.60
C HIS A 52 -18.04 3.37 -34.61
N CYS A 53 -18.12 2.51 -33.57
CA CYS A 53 -19.15 2.57 -32.52
C CYS A 53 -20.55 2.38 -33.11
N GLU A 54 -20.69 1.56 -34.16
CA GLU A 54 -21.97 1.40 -34.87
C GLU A 54 -22.93 0.46 -34.12
N GLN A 55 -22.39 -0.46 -33.31
CA GLN A 55 -23.16 -1.54 -32.70
C GLN A 55 -23.14 -1.54 -31.17
N GLY A 56 -22.28 -0.73 -30.53
CA GLY A 56 -22.12 -0.66 -29.07
C GLY A 56 -21.09 0.37 -28.65
N ASP A 57 -20.65 0.32 -27.39
CA ASP A 57 -19.60 1.22 -26.86
C ASP A 57 -18.27 1.05 -27.61
N ALA A 58 -17.72 2.17 -28.13
CA ALA A 58 -16.49 2.20 -28.92
C ALA A 58 -15.25 1.62 -28.22
N ILE A 59 -15.19 1.70 -26.89
CA ILE A 59 -14.08 1.17 -26.09
C ILE A 59 -14.26 -0.34 -25.92
N ALA A 60 -15.48 -0.80 -25.67
CA ALA A 60 -15.82 -2.22 -25.59
C ALA A 60 -15.69 -2.93 -26.96
N GLY A 61 -15.84 -2.20 -28.06
CA GLY A 61 -15.73 -2.68 -29.43
C GLY A 61 -14.30 -2.91 -29.94
N LEU A 62 -13.26 -2.64 -29.15
CA LEU A 62 -11.85 -2.87 -29.53
C LEU A 62 -11.23 -4.00 -28.70
N GLN A 63 -10.33 -4.79 -29.32
CA GLN A 63 -9.60 -5.81 -28.58
C GLN A 63 -8.31 -5.23 -27.97
N TRP A 64 -8.34 -5.02 -26.66
CA TRP A 64 -7.21 -4.46 -25.93
C TRP A 64 -6.14 -5.52 -25.56
N ALA A 65 -4.92 -5.04 -25.37
CA ALA A 65 -3.73 -5.88 -25.27
C ALA A 65 -3.56 -6.60 -23.92
N GLY A 66 -4.09 -6.05 -22.84
CA GLY A 66 -4.17 -6.69 -21.51
C GLY A 66 -5.11 -7.89 -21.53
N GLY A 67 -6.27 -7.77 -22.20
CA GLY A 67 -7.15 -8.92 -22.46
C GLY A 67 -6.45 -10.05 -23.23
N VAL A 68 -5.73 -9.73 -24.30
CA VAL A 68 -4.92 -10.72 -25.06
C VAL A 68 -3.83 -11.34 -24.19
N ARG A 69 -3.15 -10.53 -23.36
CA ARG A 69 -2.10 -11.04 -22.44
C ARG A 69 -2.68 -12.01 -21.41
N LEU A 70 -3.83 -11.71 -20.82
CA LEU A 70 -4.52 -12.60 -19.88
C LEU A 70 -4.96 -13.89 -20.56
N ALA A 71 -5.55 -13.80 -21.75
CA ALA A 71 -5.97 -14.97 -22.52
C ALA A 71 -4.79 -15.94 -22.76
N ARG A 72 -3.63 -15.41 -23.17
CA ARG A 72 -2.40 -16.20 -23.34
C ARG A 72 -1.84 -16.74 -22.03
N PHE A 73 -1.90 -15.96 -20.96
CA PHE A 73 -1.42 -16.36 -19.64
C PHE A 73 -2.22 -17.55 -19.09
N PHE A 74 -3.55 -17.55 -19.24
CA PHE A 74 -4.40 -18.66 -18.78
C PHE A 74 -4.30 -19.92 -19.64
N ASP A 75 -4.01 -19.75 -20.93
CA ASP A 75 -3.76 -20.85 -21.86
C ASP A 75 -2.39 -21.54 -21.64
N ASP A 76 -1.47 -20.92 -20.90
CA ASP A 76 -0.14 -21.47 -20.62
C ASP A 76 -0.17 -22.63 -19.61
N ARG A 77 -0.03 -23.86 -20.12
CA ARG A 77 -0.01 -25.10 -19.32
C ARG A 77 1.18 -25.24 -18.38
N SER A 78 2.24 -24.47 -18.58
CA SER A 78 3.39 -24.45 -17.66
C SER A 78 3.07 -23.67 -16.38
N VAL A 79 2.13 -22.72 -16.47
CA VAL A 79 1.63 -21.93 -15.34
C VAL A 79 0.45 -22.64 -14.69
N PHE A 80 -0.50 -23.11 -15.48
CA PHE A 80 -1.71 -23.79 -15.01
C PHE A 80 -1.70 -25.25 -15.45
N GLY A 81 -1.62 -26.17 -14.49
CA GLY A 81 -1.69 -27.61 -14.78
C GLY A 81 -2.98 -28.00 -15.51
N GLN A 82 -2.96 -29.12 -16.22
CA GLN A 82 -4.02 -29.55 -17.14
C GLN A 82 -5.44 -29.57 -16.54
N ASP A 83 -5.58 -29.88 -15.24
CA ASP A 83 -6.87 -29.96 -14.55
C ASP A 83 -7.19 -28.74 -13.65
N TYR A 84 -6.33 -27.70 -13.64
CA TYR A 84 -6.48 -26.56 -12.72
C TYR A 84 -7.85 -25.87 -12.83
N TRP A 85 -8.37 -25.76 -14.06
CA TRP A 85 -9.59 -25.01 -14.37
C TRP A 85 -10.88 -25.81 -14.16
N ARG A 86 -10.81 -27.15 -14.11
CA ARG A 86 -11.96 -28.07 -14.20
C ARG A 86 -13.13 -27.73 -13.26
N ASP A 87 -12.83 -27.33 -12.04
CA ASP A 87 -13.84 -27.07 -11.00
C ASP A 87 -14.08 -25.57 -10.73
N LYS A 88 -13.44 -24.68 -11.51
CA LYS A 88 -13.46 -23.23 -11.25
C LYS A 88 -14.68 -22.56 -11.85
N VAL A 89 -15.32 -21.72 -11.04
CA VAL A 89 -16.26 -20.70 -11.50
C VAL A 89 -15.50 -19.40 -11.74
N VAL A 90 -15.53 -18.90 -12.97
CA VAL A 90 -14.76 -17.72 -13.39
C VAL A 90 -15.68 -16.57 -13.77
N LEU A 91 -15.32 -15.34 -13.36
CA LEU A 91 -15.98 -14.10 -13.74
C LEU A 91 -14.97 -13.16 -14.41
N GLU A 92 -15.26 -12.69 -15.62
CA GLU A 92 -14.57 -11.57 -16.24
C GLU A 92 -15.36 -10.28 -16.03
N LEU A 93 -14.72 -9.26 -15.46
CA LEU A 93 -15.26 -7.91 -15.29
C LEU A 93 -14.68 -6.99 -16.37
N GLY A 94 -15.53 -6.19 -17.02
CA GLY A 94 -15.08 -5.27 -18.07
C GLY A 94 -14.55 -6.03 -19.29
N ALA A 95 -15.28 -7.06 -19.71
CA ALA A 95 -14.81 -8.01 -20.70
C ALA A 95 -14.67 -7.41 -22.12
N GLY A 96 -15.35 -6.31 -22.43
CA GLY A 96 -15.43 -5.71 -23.76
C GLY A 96 -15.84 -6.74 -24.82
N GLN A 97 -14.86 -7.22 -25.58
CA GLN A 97 -15.01 -8.25 -26.61
C GLN A 97 -15.20 -9.69 -26.07
N GLY A 98 -14.87 -9.97 -24.80
CA GLY A 98 -15.07 -11.29 -24.18
C GLY A 98 -14.09 -12.39 -24.64
N LEU A 99 -12.96 -12.02 -25.26
CA LEU A 99 -11.93 -12.96 -25.72
C LEU A 99 -11.40 -13.85 -24.58
N THR A 100 -11.07 -13.26 -23.43
CA THR A 100 -10.50 -14.01 -22.29
C THR A 100 -11.48 -15.05 -21.78
N SER A 101 -12.75 -14.67 -21.63
CA SER A 101 -13.84 -15.60 -21.28
C SER A 101 -13.99 -16.73 -22.30
N CYS A 102 -13.86 -16.45 -23.60
CA CYS A 102 -13.92 -17.50 -24.62
C CYS A 102 -12.77 -18.50 -24.50
N VAL A 103 -11.53 -18.04 -24.20
CA VAL A 103 -10.41 -18.95 -23.93
C VAL A 103 -10.65 -19.77 -22.66
N LEU A 104 -11.03 -19.13 -21.56
CA LEU A 104 -11.28 -19.85 -20.29
C LEU A 104 -12.37 -20.91 -20.42
N ALA A 105 -13.35 -20.69 -21.30
CA ALA A 105 -14.42 -21.65 -21.56
C ALA A 105 -13.94 -22.92 -22.28
N THR A 106 -12.81 -22.90 -22.98
CA THR A 106 -12.21 -24.10 -23.60
C THR A 106 -11.26 -24.85 -22.65
N LEU A 107 -10.90 -24.24 -21.51
CA LEU A 107 -10.01 -24.85 -20.52
C LEU A 107 -10.73 -25.78 -19.52
N GLY A 108 -12.02 -26.05 -19.73
CA GLY A 108 -12.81 -26.97 -18.91
C GLY A 108 -13.38 -26.36 -17.63
N CYS A 109 -13.44 -25.02 -17.51
CA CYS A 109 -14.06 -24.35 -16.38
C CYS A 109 -15.49 -24.87 -16.10
N LYS A 110 -15.85 -25.00 -14.81
CA LYS A 110 -17.21 -25.37 -14.40
C LYS A 110 -18.24 -24.38 -14.91
N ARG A 111 -17.90 -23.09 -14.90
CA ARG A 111 -18.73 -22.00 -15.43
C ARG A 111 -17.87 -20.77 -15.69
N VAL A 112 -18.10 -20.10 -16.81
CA VAL A 112 -17.48 -18.81 -17.15
C VAL A 112 -18.58 -17.77 -17.34
N VAL A 113 -18.49 -16.66 -16.63
CA VAL A 113 -19.37 -15.50 -16.79
C VAL A 113 -18.56 -14.35 -17.36
N CYS A 114 -18.96 -13.88 -18.53
CA CYS A 114 -18.41 -12.71 -19.22
C CYS A 114 -19.30 -11.50 -18.91
N SER A 115 -18.77 -10.47 -18.25
CA SER A 115 -19.56 -9.31 -17.86
C SER A 115 -18.96 -7.97 -18.25
N ASP A 116 -19.83 -7.05 -18.65
CA ASP A 116 -19.50 -5.68 -19.03
C ASP A 116 -20.73 -4.78 -18.84
N ALA A 117 -20.57 -3.46 -18.81
CA ALA A 117 -21.69 -2.53 -18.83
C ALA A 117 -22.42 -2.61 -20.18
N ASP A 118 -21.68 -2.75 -21.29
CA ASP A 118 -22.21 -3.05 -22.62
C ASP A 118 -21.69 -4.40 -23.11
N VAL A 119 -22.59 -5.36 -23.23
CA VAL A 119 -22.28 -6.74 -23.58
C VAL A 119 -22.49 -7.06 -25.07
N THR A 120 -22.75 -6.07 -25.90
CA THR A 120 -23.09 -6.27 -27.32
C THR A 120 -21.97 -6.98 -28.06
N HIS A 121 -20.73 -6.51 -27.90
CA HIS A 121 -19.54 -7.08 -28.55
C HIS A 121 -19.17 -8.46 -27.99
N ALA A 122 -19.23 -8.65 -26.68
CA ALA A 122 -19.07 -9.97 -26.08
C ALA A 122 -20.05 -11.02 -26.64
N ARG A 123 -21.32 -10.66 -26.85
CA ARG A 123 -22.31 -11.56 -27.47
C ARG A 123 -21.97 -11.91 -28.91
N GLN A 124 -21.48 -10.94 -29.69
CA GLN A 124 -21.05 -11.15 -31.07
C GLN A 124 -19.85 -12.09 -31.13
N THR A 125 -18.84 -11.88 -30.30
CA THR A 125 -17.66 -12.75 -30.22
C THR A 125 -18.01 -14.17 -29.81
N VAL A 126 -18.88 -14.35 -28.80
CA VAL A 126 -19.35 -15.70 -28.42
C VAL A 126 -20.14 -16.37 -29.54
N ALA A 127 -20.98 -15.62 -30.27
CA ALA A 127 -21.73 -16.16 -31.41
C ALA A 127 -20.81 -16.52 -32.58
N ARG A 128 -19.78 -15.71 -32.84
CA ARG A 128 -18.82 -15.89 -33.92
C ARG A 128 -17.97 -17.15 -33.75
N ASN A 129 -17.67 -17.51 -32.51
CA ASN A 129 -16.82 -18.65 -32.16
C ASN A 129 -17.63 -19.85 -31.63
N ALA A 130 -18.93 -19.88 -31.87
CA ALA A 130 -19.83 -20.89 -31.29
C ALA A 130 -19.52 -22.33 -31.72
N ASP A 131 -18.81 -22.53 -32.82
CA ASP A 131 -18.40 -23.81 -33.38
C ASP A 131 -17.18 -24.42 -32.69
N VAL A 132 -16.33 -23.60 -32.07
CA VAL A 132 -15.11 -24.03 -31.35
C VAL A 132 -15.27 -24.00 -29.83
N LEU A 133 -16.39 -23.47 -29.31
CA LEU A 133 -16.70 -23.41 -27.88
C LEU A 133 -17.59 -24.58 -27.47
N GLU A 134 -17.03 -25.58 -26.76
CA GLU A 134 -17.79 -26.71 -26.23
C GLU A 134 -18.83 -26.28 -25.19
N ALA A 135 -18.47 -25.31 -24.34
CA ALA A 135 -19.37 -24.62 -23.43
C ALA A 135 -19.24 -23.11 -23.66
N LYS A 136 -20.36 -22.41 -23.79
CA LYS A 136 -20.35 -20.96 -24.04
C LYS A 136 -20.30 -20.19 -22.71
N PRO A 137 -19.53 -19.10 -22.61
CA PRO A 137 -19.63 -18.18 -21.49
C PRO A 137 -21.05 -17.60 -21.36
N ASP A 138 -21.51 -17.43 -20.13
CA ASP A 138 -22.72 -16.65 -19.84
C ASP A 138 -22.39 -15.17 -20.00
N VAL A 139 -23.09 -14.45 -20.89
CA VAL A 139 -22.83 -13.03 -21.12
C VAL A 139 -23.86 -12.15 -20.40
N LEU A 140 -23.43 -11.45 -19.35
CA LEU A 140 -24.30 -10.71 -18.43
C LEU A 140 -23.88 -9.23 -18.31
N ALA A 141 -24.86 -8.32 -18.38
CA ALA A 141 -24.60 -6.91 -18.16
C ALA A 141 -24.33 -6.63 -16.68
N TYR A 142 -23.25 -5.94 -16.36
CA TYR A 142 -22.89 -5.54 -15.01
C TYR A 142 -22.05 -4.26 -15.02
N SER A 143 -22.53 -3.22 -14.32
CA SER A 143 -21.78 -2.00 -14.06
C SER A 143 -21.23 -2.04 -12.64
N TRP A 144 -19.93 -1.84 -12.49
CA TRP A 144 -19.27 -2.01 -11.19
C TRP A 144 -19.84 -1.05 -10.13
N GLY A 145 -20.09 -1.57 -8.93
CA GLY A 145 -20.65 -0.80 -7.82
C GLY A 145 -22.14 -0.44 -7.97
N VAL A 146 -22.83 -0.92 -9.02
CA VAL A 146 -24.25 -0.67 -9.24
C VAL A 146 -25.01 -2.00 -9.33
N GLY A 147 -26.01 -2.18 -8.45
CA GLY A 147 -26.85 -3.38 -8.44
C GLY A 147 -26.20 -4.61 -7.80
N GLU A 148 -26.84 -5.77 -7.96
CA GLU A 148 -26.32 -7.04 -7.43
C GLU A 148 -25.18 -7.59 -8.31
N PRO A 149 -24.13 -8.16 -7.70
CA PRO A 149 -23.05 -8.78 -8.47
C PRO A 149 -23.57 -9.99 -9.25
N PRO A 150 -23.07 -10.26 -10.47
CA PRO A 150 -23.58 -11.32 -11.32
C PRO A 150 -23.39 -12.70 -10.69
N ILE A 151 -22.21 -12.94 -10.07
CA ILE A 151 -21.87 -14.13 -9.31
C ILE A 151 -20.77 -13.84 -8.29
N LYS A 152 -20.64 -14.72 -7.29
CA LYS A 152 -19.37 -14.91 -6.57
C LYS A 152 -18.53 -15.94 -7.33
N ALA A 153 -17.25 -15.66 -7.56
CA ALA A 153 -16.38 -16.50 -8.39
C ALA A 153 -15.15 -17.00 -7.63
N ASP A 154 -14.62 -18.15 -8.03
CA ASP A 154 -13.35 -18.67 -7.56
C ASP A 154 -12.18 -17.90 -8.17
N VAL A 155 -12.35 -17.46 -9.42
CA VAL A 155 -11.39 -16.64 -10.16
C VAL A 155 -12.09 -15.42 -10.75
N ILE A 156 -11.53 -14.23 -10.54
CA ILE A 156 -11.99 -13.00 -11.20
C ILE A 156 -10.88 -12.50 -12.12
N VAL A 157 -11.26 -12.03 -13.30
CA VAL A 157 -10.33 -11.55 -14.33
C VAL A 157 -10.71 -10.15 -14.78
N CYS A 158 -9.72 -9.27 -14.92
CA CYS A 158 -9.91 -7.88 -15.37
C CYS A 158 -8.82 -7.52 -16.41
N GLY A 159 -9.18 -7.40 -17.69
CA GLY A 159 -8.30 -6.93 -18.75
C GLY A 159 -8.52 -5.45 -19.04
N ASP A 160 -7.46 -4.64 -18.99
CA ASP A 160 -7.45 -3.21 -19.34
C ASP A 160 -8.54 -2.35 -18.64
N CYS A 161 -9.01 -2.79 -17.47
CA CYS A 161 -10.07 -2.12 -16.71
C CYS A 161 -9.61 -0.83 -16.00
N LEU A 162 -8.30 -0.56 -15.96
CA LEU A 162 -7.71 0.63 -15.35
C LEU A 162 -7.41 1.70 -16.40
N TYR A 163 -8.47 2.36 -16.90
CA TYR A 163 -8.37 3.38 -17.95
C TYR A 163 -8.92 4.76 -17.55
N ASN A 164 -9.75 4.83 -16.50
CA ASN A 164 -10.30 6.08 -15.96
C ASN A 164 -10.06 6.14 -14.44
N ARG A 165 -9.43 7.21 -13.98
CA ARG A 165 -9.18 7.48 -12.55
C ARG A 165 -10.45 7.43 -11.72
N ASP A 166 -11.52 8.05 -12.21
CA ASP A 166 -12.79 8.12 -11.49
C ASP A 166 -13.49 6.76 -11.44
N HIS A 167 -13.07 5.77 -12.23
CA HIS A 167 -13.64 4.43 -12.22
C HIS A 167 -12.83 3.43 -11.39
N ALA A 168 -11.60 3.78 -10.95
CA ALA A 168 -10.74 2.87 -10.20
C ALA A 168 -11.41 2.36 -8.90
N HIS A 169 -12.06 3.27 -8.15
CA HIS A 169 -12.80 2.92 -6.94
C HIS A 169 -14.01 2.03 -7.22
N LEU A 170 -14.69 2.23 -8.35
CA LEU A 170 -15.82 1.37 -8.77
C LEU A 170 -15.34 -0.04 -9.09
N LEU A 171 -14.18 -0.19 -9.73
CA LEU A 171 -13.57 -1.50 -9.96
C LEU A 171 -13.23 -2.20 -8.64
N VAL A 172 -12.61 -1.50 -7.68
CA VAL A 172 -12.33 -2.04 -6.34
C VAL A 172 -13.63 -2.52 -5.67
N ARG A 173 -14.70 -1.74 -5.77
CA ARG A 173 -16.02 -2.13 -5.26
C ARG A 173 -16.57 -3.38 -5.96
N GLY A 174 -16.52 -3.43 -7.29
CA GLY A 174 -16.95 -4.59 -8.07
C GLY A 174 -16.19 -5.87 -7.70
N LEU A 175 -14.87 -5.77 -7.50
CA LEU A 175 -14.04 -6.87 -6.99
C LEU A 175 -14.51 -7.33 -5.61
N LEU A 176 -14.82 -6.42 -4.69
CA LEU A 176 -15.31 -6.78 -3.35
C LEU A 176 -16.67 -7.48 -3.38
N ASP A 177 -17.57 -6.99 -4.23
CA ASP A 177 -18.91 -7.52 -4.42
C ASP A 177 -18.89 -8.89 -5.08
N CYS A 178 -17.89 -9.21 -5.90
CA CYS A 178 -17.76 -10.50 -6.57
C CYS A 178 -16.81 -11.50 -5.86
N ALA A 179 -15.91 -11.02 -4.99
CA ALA A 179 -14.90 -11.85 -4.34
C ALA A 179 -15.33 -12.41 -2.96
N SER A 180 -14.80 -13.60 -2.67
CA SER A 180 -14.71 -14.24 -1.35
C SER A 180 -13.25 -14.26 -0.87
N SER A 181 -12.98 -14.74 0.34
CA SER A 181 -11.60 -14.88 0.86
C SER A 181 -10.77 -15.93 0.11
N SER A 182 -11.39 -16.88 -0.57
CA SER A 182 -10.72 -17.90 -1.40
C SER A 182 -10.59 -17.50 -2.88
N THR A 183 -11.13 -16.34 -3.28
CA THR A 183 -11.11 -15.90 -4.68
C THR A 183 -9.71 -15.43 -5.08
N SER A 184 -9.21 -15.92 -6.22
CA SER A 184 -8.00 -15.41 -6.87
C SER A 184 -8.38 -14.40 -7.95
N ILE A 185 -7.84 -13.20 -7.89
CA ILE A 185 -8.17 -12.12 -8.84
C ILE A 185 -6.93 -11.86 -9.69
N TYR A 186 -7.11 -11.75 -11.01
CA TYR A 186 -6.04 -11.43 -11.96
C TYR A 186 -6.39 -10.16 -12.72
N LEU A 187 -5.52 -9.16 -12.64
CA LEU A 187 -5.69 -7.89 -13.34
C LEU A 187 -4.50 -7.67 -14.26
N CYS A 188 -4.75 -7.33 -15.52
CA CYS A 188 -3.68 -7.01 -16.47
C CYS A 188 -4.02 -5.78 -17.30
N GLY A 189 -3.07 -4.86 -17.35
CA GLY A 189 -3.15 -3.66 -18.20
C GLY A 189 -3.74 -2.46 -17.47
N ALA A 190 -3.04 -1.34 -17.60
CA ALA A 190 -3.54 -0.01 -17.30
C ALA A 190 -3.37 0.85 -18.56
N VAL A 191 -4.46 1.48 -19.01
CA VAL A 191 -4.45 2.37 -20.17
C VAL A 191 -4.17 3.82 -19.74
N GLY A 192 -4.32 4.12 -18.44
CA GLY A 192 -3.98 5.41 -17.85
C GLY A 192 -3.34 5.28 -16.48
N GLU A 193 -2.20 5.95 -16.27
CA GLU A 193 -1.52 5.93 -14.97
C GLU A 193 -2.42 6.42 -13.85
N ASP A 194 -3.13 7.52 -14.05
CA ASP A 194 -3.94 8.11 -12.98
C ASP A 194 -4.96 7.10 -12.44
N ALA A 195 -5.45 6.18 -13.28
CA ALA A 195 -6.31 5.07 -12.89
C ALA A 195 -5.55 3.96 -12.16
N TYR A 196 -4.34 3.64 -12.60
CA TYR A 196 -3.46 2.67 -11.94
C TYR A 196 -3.07 3.14 -10.53
N GLN A 197 -2.66 4.40 -10.39
CA GLN A 197 -2.29 4.99 -9.10
C GLN A 197 -3.50 5.13 -8.18
N ALA A 198 -4.66 5.55 -8.69
CA ALA A 198 -5.88 5.56 -7.89
C ALA A 198 -6.28 4.16 -7.42
N PHE A 199 -6.10 3.14 -8.26
CA PHE A 199 -6.33 1.75 -7.87
C PHE A 199 -5.35 1.30 -6.79
N LEU A 200 -4.06 1.57 -6.94
CA LEU A 200 -3.05 1.20 -5.93
C LEU A 200 -3.18 2.00 -4.62
N ALA A 201 -3.81 3.17 -4.64
CA ALA A 201 -4.14 3.90 -3.42
C ALA A 201 -5.29 3.26 -2.61
N GLU A 202 -6.17 2.49 -3.27
CA GLU A 202 -7.37 1.94 -2.63
C GLU A 202 -7.35 0.40 -2.50
N ALA A 203 -7.00 -0.34 -3.54
CA ALA A 203 -7.05 -1.80 -3.56
C ALA A 203 -6.26 -2.46 -2.41
N PRO A 204 -5.05 -1.99 -2.02
CA PRO A 204 -4.32 -2.54 -0.88
C PRO A 204 -5.06 -2.41 0.44
N ARG A 205 -6.12 -1.58 0.54
CA ARG A 205 -6.98 -1.50 1.74
C ARG A 205 -7.77 -2.78 1.98
N TYR A 206 -8.02 -3.56 0.94
CA TYR A 206 -8.90 -4.73 1.00
C TYR A 206 -8.28 -6.01 0.41
N PHE A 207 -7.23 -5.88 -0.39
CA PHE A 207 -6.59 -6.99 -1.08
C PHE A 207 -5.08 -7.00 -0.82
N ASP A 208 -4.49 -8.19 -0.74
CA ASP A 208 -3.06 -8.35 -0.97
C ASP A 208 -2.82 -8.30 -2.48
N VAL A 209 -1.95 -7.38 -2.92
CA VAL A 209 -1.65 -7.12 -4.33
C VAL A 209 -0.22 -7.58 -4.63
N GLU A 210 -0.08 -8.55 -5.51
CA GLU A 210 1.19 -9.15 -5.91
C GLU A 210 1.43 -8.93 -7.41
N LEU A 211 2.65 -8.55 -7.78
CA LEU A 211 3.08 -8.47 -9.17
C LEU A 211 3.65 -9.83 -9.60
N LEU A 212 3.01 -10.49 -10.58
CA LEU A 212 3.39 -11.84 -11.03
C LEU A 212 4.51 -11.84 -12.08
N ASP A 213 4.64 -10.78 -12.89
CA ASP A 213 5.69 -10.68 -13.91
C ASP A 213 6.04 -9.22 -14.22
N GLY A 214 7.33 -8.89 -14.12
CA GLY A 214 7.93 -7.61 -14.51
C GLY A 214 8.87 -7.69 -15.72
N SER A 215 9.07 -8.87 -16.35
CA SER A 215 9.99 -8.99 -17.47
C SER A 215 9.82 -10.31 -18.27
N ALA A 216 9.28 -10.22 -19.48
CA ALA A 216 9.88 -11.00 -20.56
C ALA A 216 11.32 -10.47 -20.73
N ARG A 217 12.31 -11.36 -20.60
CA ARG A 217 13.74 -11.04 -20.73
C ARG A 217 14.06 -10.42 -22.09
N THR A 218 14.12 -9.10 -22.17
CA THR A 218 15.00 -8.38 -23.11
C THR A 218 15.86 -7.47 -22.27
N GLY A 219 17.14 -7.82 -22.12
CA GLY A 219 18.10 -7.02 -21.36
C GLY A 219 18.26 -5.64 -21.98
N THR A 220 17.53 -4.66 -21.45
CA THR A 220 17.82 -3.21 -21.49
C THR A 220 17.08 -2.56 -20.33
N ASN A 221 17.79 -1.75 -19.53
CA ASN A 221 17.18 -0.82 -18.57
C ASN A 221 16.23 0.12 -19.31
N VAL A 222 14.95 0.21 -18.93
CA VAL A 222 14.04 1.22 -19.49
C VAL A 222 13.00 1.71 -18.47
N ASN A 223 13.10 2.99 -18.13
CA ASN A 223 11.98 3.84 -17.68
C ASN A 223 10.99 4.02 -18.84
N THR A 224 9.83 3.35 -18.86
CA THR A 224 8.69 3.73 -19.73
C THR A 224 7.34 3.22 -19.23
N TRP A 225 6.35 4.10 -19.25
CA TRP A 225 4.96 3.95 -18.81
C TRP A 225 4.09 3.17 -19.83
N GLN A 226 4.54 1.99 -20.23
CA GLN A 226 3.80 1.09 -21.13
C GLN A 226 3.54 -0.27 -20.49
N LYS A 227 3.42 -0.32 -19.15
CA LYS A 227 3.41 -1.56 -18.39
C LYS A 227 2.09 -2.31 -18.48
N ARG A 228 2.13 -3.47 -19.13
CA ARG A 228 1.12 -4.53 -19.06
C ARG A 228 1.35 -5.37 -17.80
N ASP A 229 1.45 -4.76 -16.63
CA ASP A 229 1.73 -5.49 -15.40
C ASP A 229 0.61 -6.52 -15.15
N LEU A 230 1.02 -7.74 -14.80
CA LEU A 230 0.10 -8.80 -14.41
C LEU A 230 0.07 -8.86 -12.89
N LEU A 231 -1.05 -8.44 -12.32
CA LEU A 231 -1.29 -8.43 -10.88
C LEU A 231 -2.14 -9.62 -10.46
N ARG A 232 -1.80 -10.21 -9.31
CA ARG A 232 -2.64 -11.13 -8.57
C ARG A 232 -3.14 -10.45 -7.31
N LEU A 233 -4.45 -10.48 -7.07
CA LEU A 233 -5.06 -9.97 -5.86
C LEU A 233 -5.76 -11.09 -5.08
N THR A 234 -5.65 -11.05 -3.75
CA THR A 234 -6.39 -11.93 -2.85
C THR A 234 -7.08 -11.11 -1.76
N LYS A 235 -8.35 -11.42 -1.47
CA LYS A 235 -9.16 -10.64 -0.53
C LYS A 235 -8.68 -10.89 0.90
N ARG A 236 -8.38 -9.81 1.62
CA ARG A 236 -7.97 -9.89 3.03
C ARG A 236 -9.15 -10.29 3.93
N SER A 237 -8.87 -11.04 4.99
CA SER A 237 -9.85 -11.43 6.02
C SER A 237 -10.24 -10.28 6.96
N GLY A 238 -9.45 -9.20 6.98
CA GLY A 238 -9.71 -7.93 7.67
C GLY A 238 -9.24 -6.75 6.81
N PRO A 239 -9.48 -5.49 7.20
CA PRO A 239 -9.00 -4.34 6.44
C PRO A 239 -7.48 -4.24 6.55
N ALA A 240 -6.89 -3.49 5.62
CA ALA A 240 -5.46 -3.22 5.66
C ALA A 240 -5.05 -2.54 6.95
N LEU A 241 -3.95 -3.03 7.50
CA LEU A 241 -3.31 -2.54 8.72
C LEU A 241 -2.90 -1.06 8.62
N GLN A 242 -2.87 -0.50 7.40
CA GLN A 242 -2.53 0.88 7.07
C GLN A 242 -3.76 1.79 6.78
N ALA A 243 -4.98 1.23 6.71
CA ALA A 243 -6.16 1.94 6.18
C ALA A 243 -6.94 2.77 7.22
N ILE A 244 -6.53 2.75 8.49
CA ILE A 244 -7.13 3.55 9.56
C ILE A 244 -6.18 4.68 9.89
N GLN A 245 -6.45 5.83 9.30
CA GLN A 245 -5.73 7.05 9.60
C GLN A 245 -6.57 7.91 10.55
N PRO A 246 -5.92 8.63 11.48
CA PRO A 246 -6.61 9.52 12.39
C PRO A 246 -7.25 10.71 11.68
N GLY A 247 -8.38 11.20 12.19
CA GLY A 247 -9.09 12.35 11.62
C GLY A 247 -8.32 13.67 11.73
N ARG A 248 -7.60 13.87 12.85
CA ARG A 248 -6.72 15.03 13.08
C ARG A 248 -5.66 14.71 14.12
N LYS A 249 -4.41 15.09 13.85
CA LYS A 249 -3.30 15.03 14.81
C LYS A 249 -3.07 16.40 15.42
N ASP A 250 -3.35 16.57 16.70
CA ASP A 250 -2.91 17.76 17.45
C ASP A 250 -1.55 17.44 18.10
N LYS A 251 -0.57 18.30 17.86
CA LYS A 251 0.80 18.15 18.32
C LYS A 251 1.14 19.24 19.31
N VAL A 252 1.70 18.85 20.46
CA VAL A 252 2.13 19.78 21.51
C VAL A 252 3.56 20.23 21.22
N GLU A 253 3.76 21.55 21.12
CA GLU A 253 5.03 22.20 20.80
C GLU A 253 5.24 23.45 21.67
N GLY A 254 6.46 23.99 21.70
CA GLY A 254 6.78 25.24 22.41
C GLY A 254 6.69 25.11 23.95
N ASP A 255 6.19 26.15 24.61
CA ASP A 255 6.13 26.23 26.08
C ASP A 255 5.31 25.09 26.71
N ASP A 256 4.30 24.57 26.01
CA ASP A 256 3.49 23.44 26.47
C ASP A 256 4.26 22.11 26.45
N ALA A 257 5.28 21.99 25.59
CA ALA A 257 6.17 20.84 25.52
C ALA A 257 7.32 20.91 26.55
N ALA A 258 7.61 22.10 27.11
CA ALA A 258 8.67 22.28 28.12
C ALA A 258 8.43 21.45 29.41
N LEU A 259 7.18 21.08 29.70
CA LEU A 259 6.82 20.17 30.80
C LEU A 259 7.43 18.77 30.66
N PHE A 260 7.88 18.39 29.47
CA PHE A 260 8.53 17.10 29.18
C PHE A 260 10.06 17.21 29.14
N ASP A 261 10.62 18.42 29.14
CA ASP A 261 12.07 18.66 29.07
C ASP A 261 12.77 18.36 30.41
N ASP A 262 12.13 18.76 31.52
CA ASP A 262 12.70 18.77 32.87
C ASP A 262 12.33 17.54 33.70
N VAL A 263 12.07 16.42 33.02
CA VAL A 263 11.82 15.14 33.70
C VAL A 263 13.09 14.73 34.44
N SER A 264 13.09 14.88 35.76
CA SER A 264 14.23 14.52 36.60
C SER A 264 14.36 13.01 36.63
N ASP A 265 15.49 12.50 36.15
CA ASP A 265 15.72 11.07 36.00
C ASP A 265 16.82 10.54 36.93
N GLY A 266 17.28 11.40 37.85
CA GLY A 266 18.57 11.24 38.52
C GLY A 266 19.71 11.20 37.51
N ASP A 267 20.86 11.79 37.83
CA ASP A 267 22.10 11.55 37.09
C ASP A 267 22.59 10.13 37.40
N THR A 268 21.78 9.12 37.10
CA THR A 268 22.20 7.72 37.15
C THR A 268 23.12 7.54 35.95
N LEU A 269 24.38 7.94 36.14
CA LEU A 269 25.50 7.64 35.26
C LEU A 269 25.49 6.13 35.06
N ILE A 270 24.93 5.67 33.94
CA ILE A 270 24.96 4.26 33.58
C ILE A 270 26.43 3.97 33.29
N THR A 271 27.06 3.14 34.12
CA THR A 271 28.45 2.74 33.93
C THR A 271 28.51 1.62 32.91
N SER A 272 29.60 1.46 32.15
CA SER A 272 29.74 0.40 31.12
C SER A 272 29.44 -1.02 31.63
N GLU A 273 29.63 -1.28 32.93
CA GLU A 273 29.36 -2.57 33.57
C GLU A 273 27.85 -2.81 33.78
N ASP A 274 27.04 -1.77 34.03
CA ASP A 274 25.57 -1.84 34.12
C ASP A 274 24.91 -2.23 32.77
N PHE A 275 25.57 -1.96 31.64
CA PHE A 275 24.98 -2.14 30.31
C PHE A 275 24.75 -3.62 29.96
N THR A 276 25.66 -4.52 30.38
CA THR A 276 25.59 -5.95 30.04
C THR A 276 24.45 -6.70 30.75
N GLU A 277 24.02 -6.26 31.93
CA GLU A 277 22.88 -6.87 32.65
C GLU A 277 21.52 -6.31 32.20
N ARG A 278 21.49 -5.05 31.71
CA ARG A 278 20.24 -4.33 31.38
C ARG A 278 19.72 -4.57 29.98
N ALA A 279 20.56 -4.96 29.02
CA ALA A 279 20.13 -5.23 27.66
C ALA A 279 20.07 -6.72 27.34
N ARG A 280 18.96 -7.13 26.75
CA ARG A 280 18.74 -8.52 26.30
C ARG A 280 18.31 -8.50 24.84
N THR A 281 19.15 -9.04 23.97
CA THR A 281 18.75 -9.35 22.58
C THR A 281 17.77 -10.51 22.64
N LEU A 282 16.57 -10.31 22.10
CA LEU A 282 15.50 -11.31 22.20
C LEU A 282 15.43 -12.18 20.96
N VAL A 283 15.65 -11.58 19.78
CA VAL A 283 15.75 -12.30 18.51
C VAL A 283 16.75 -11.58 17.62
N ASP A 284 17.67 -12.34 17.04
CA ASP A 284 18.59 -11.88 16.02
C ASP A 284 18.37 -12.64 14.70
N PRO A 285 17.43 -12.19 13.85
CA PRO A 285 17.18 -12.80 12.55
C PRO A 285 18.21 -12.39 11.49
N TYR A 286 19.07 -11.40 11.77
CA TYR A 286 20.09 -10.89 10.86
C TYR A 286 21.40 -10.72 11.65
N PRO A 287 22.36 -11.64 11.56
CA PRO A 287 23.54 -11.68 12.45
C PRO A 287 24.40 -10.40 12.46
N ASP A 288 24.23 -9.51 11.48
CA ASP A 288 24.93 -8.22 11.38
C ASP A 288 24.12 -7.03 11.98
N HIS A 289 22.83 -7.25 12.32
CA HIS A 289 21.88 -6.26 12.81
C HIS A 289 20.94 -6.82 13.88
N ARG A 290 21.13 -6.41 15.14
CA ARG A 290 20.16 -6.70 16.22
C ARG A 290 18.77 -6.18 15.84
N SER A 291 17.87 -7.10 15.51
CA SER A 291 16.56 -6.71 14.98
C SER A 291 15.52 -6.50 16.05
N VAL A 292 15.65 -7.13 17.23
CA VAL A 292 14.79 -6.88 18.40
C VAL A 292 15.58 -7.05 19.70
N PHE A 293 15.60 -6.00 20.52
CA PHE A 293 16.21 -6.04 21.85
C PHE A 293 15.47 -5.14 22.84
N VAL A 294 15.67 -5.41 24.13
CA VAL A 294 15.18 -4.56 25.22
C VAL A 294 16.34 -3.95 25.98
N VAL A 295 16.12 -2.76 26.54
CA VAL A 295 17.01 -2.09 27.48
C VAL A 295 16.19 -1.70 28.71
N ASP A 296 16.50 -2.32 29.84
CA ASP A 296 15.83 -2.03 31.12
C ASP A 296 16.40 -0.75 31.76
N GLY A 297 15.52 0.05 32.39
CA GLY A 297 15.93 1.26 33.11
C GLY A 297 16.44 2.40 32.22
N VAL A 298 15.89 2.54 31.01
CA VAL A 298 16.12 3.71 30.13
C VAL A 298 15.46 4.96 30.70
N LEU A 299 14.43 4.82 31.53
CA LEU A 299 13.86 5.88 32.36
C LEU A 299 13.68 5.35 33.79
N SER A 300 13.86 6.19 34.80
CA SER A 300 13.51 5.89 36.19
C SER A 300 12.00 5.86 36.39
N GLU A 301 11.55 5.25 37.48
CA GLU A 301 10.13 5.23 37.84
C GLU A 301 9.55 6.63 38.04
N ASP A 302 10.31 7.56 38.62
CA ASP A 302 9.86 8.93 38.85
C ASP A 302 9.73 9.70 37.54
N ALA A 303 10.67 9.50 36.61
CA ALA A 303 10.57 10.03 35.27
C ALA A 303 9.32 9.51 34.54
N CYS A 304 9.06 8.20 34.62
CA CYS A 304 7.86 7.60 34.07
C CYS A 304 6.56 8.19 34.67
N LYS A 305 6.49 8.35 35.99
CA LYS A 305 5.31 8.93 36.66
C LYS A 305 5.06 10.38 36.24
N GLN A 306 6.11 11.19 36.13
CA GLN A 306 6.01 12.58 35.65
C GLN A 306 5.50 12.64 34.20
N LEU A 307 6.05 11.80 33.32
CA LEU A 307 5.63 11.72 31.91
C LEU A 307 4.17 11.27 31.76
N ILE A 308 3.71 10.31 32.56
CA ILE A 308 2.30 9.92 32.61
C ILE A 308 1.42 11.09 33.05
N ALA A 309 1.78 11.78 34.14
CA ALA A 309 1.00 12.90 34.64
C ALA A 309 0.88 14.06 33.63
N SER A 310 1.97 14.37 32.91
CA SER A 310 2.02 15.43 31.90
C SER A 310 1.24 15.09 30.62
N SER A 311 1.11 13.81 30.28
CA SER A 311 0.39 13.37 29.06
C SER A 311 -1.10 13.14 29.30
N CYS A 312 -1.52 12.56 30.44
CA CYS A 312 -2.90 12.14 30.69
C CYS A 312 -3.94 13.28 30.65
N THR A 313 -3.54 14.53 30.90
CA THR A 313 -4.44 15.70 30.82
C THR A 313 -4.70 16.17 29.38
N ARG A 314 -3.97 15.58 28.42
CA ARG A 314 -3.94 15.94 27.00
C ARG A 314 -4.28 14.75 26.10
N ASP A 315 -4.72 13.64 26.70
CA ASP A 315 -5.13 12.44 25.99
C ASP A 315 -6.33 12.76 25.09
N SER A 316 -6.12 12.66 23.79
CA SER A 316 -7.20 12.66 22.81
C SER A 316 -6.93 11.49 21.89
N PHE A 317 -7.92 10.67 21.52
CA PHE A 317 -7.59 9.60 20.57
C PHE A 317 -7.02 10.24 19.31
N TRP A 318 -7.76 11.17 18.68
CA TRP A 318 -7.33 12.06 17.59
C TRP A 318 -8.44 13.11 17.43
N ALA A 319 -8.29 14.30 18.02
CA ALA A 319 -9.33 15.34 18.20
C ALA A 319 -10.42 15.44 17.10
N GLY A 320 -11.51 14.69 17.28
CA GLY A 320 -12.71 14.74 16.45
C GLY A 320 -13.95 14.80 17.34
N ASP A 321 -14.95 15.56 16.91
CA ASP A 321 -16.21 15.78 17.64
C ASP A 321 -17.11 14.53 17.70
N GLU A 322 -16.77 13.44 16.99
CA GLU A 322 -17.56 12.20 16.89
C GLU A 322 -16.82 10.95 17.39
N PRO A 323 -17.53 10.00 18.03
CA PRO A 323 -16.95 8.75 18.51
C PRO A 323 -16.48 7.86 17.34
N HIS A 324 -15.18 7.53 17.32
CA HIS A 324 -14.56 6.66 16.32
C HIS A 324 -14.80 5.16 16.57
N GLU A 325 -16.06 4.72 16.63
CA GLU A 325 -16.43 3.33 16.95
C GLU A 325 -15.85 2.31 15.96
N ASP A 326 -15.71 2.67 14.68
CA ASP A 326 -15.16 1.77 13.64
C ASP A 326 -13.65 1.56 13.74
N ALA A 327 -12.92 2.49 14.38
CA ALA A 327 -11.46 2.42 14.53
C ALA A 327 -11.02 1.69 15.82
N ARG A 328 -11.85 1.71 16.87
CA ARG A 328 -11.58 1.08 18.18
C ARG A 328 -11.28 -0.43 18.07
N PRO A 329 -11.95 -1.22 17.21
CA PRO A 329 -11.58 -2.63 16.98
C PRO A 329 -10.13 -2.86 16.51
N PHE A 330 -9.48 -1.84 15.94
CA PHE A 330 -8.10 -1.93 15.45
C PHE A 330 -7.10 -1.26 16.37
N ARG A 331 -7.46 -0.10 16.90
CA ARG A 331 -6.65 0.67 17.83
C ARG A 331 -7.56 1.31 18.85
N ASP A 332 -7.48 0.82 20.07
CA ASP A 332 -8.19 1.37 21.21
C ASP A 332 -7.17 1.92 22.20
N ALA A 333 -6.83 3.18 21.97
CA ALA A 333 -5.86 3.95 22.75
C ALA A 333 -6.30 5.42 22.74
N ASP A 334 -5.90 6.20 23.73
CA ASP A 334 -5.87 7.66 23.64
C ASP A 334 -4.41 8.08 23.40
N THR A 335 -4.16 9.12 22.61
CA THR A 335 -2.78 9.49 22.26
C THR A 335 -2.49 10.98 22.45
N CYS A 336 -1.21 11.30 22.62
CA CYS A 336 -0.73 12.68 22.65
C CYS A 336 0.62 12.74 21.93
N GLU A 337 0.73 13.59 20.91
CA GLU A 337 1.98 13.79 20.18
C GLU A 337 2.72 15.01 20.74
N VAL A 338 3.98 14.84 21.10
CA VAL A 338 4.80 15.87 21.77
C VAL A 338 6.16 15.94 21.11
N SER A 339 6.62 17.14 20.73
CA SER A 339 8.00 17.34 20.28
C SER A 339 8.90 17.69 21.47
N CYS A 340 9.90 16.88 21.79
CA CYS A 340 10.80 17.10 22.92
C CYS A 340 12.25 16.70 22.61
N PRO A 341 13.05 17.59 22.00
CA PRO A 341 14.43 17.29 21.62
C PRO A 341 15.34 16.88 22.79
N LYS A 342 15.16 17.47 23.97
CA LYS A 342 15.98 17.16 25.16
C LYS A 342 15.75 15.73 25.67
N LEU A 343 14.49 15.28 25.70
CA LEU A 343 14.15 13.92 26.10
C LEU A 343 14.68 12.91 25.06
N ALA A 344 14.58 13.24 23.77
CA ALA A 344 15.10 12.40 22.69
C ALA A 344 16.61 12.19 22.77
N ALA A 345 17.38 13.27 22.98
CA ALA A 345 18.83 13.18 23.16
C ALA A 345 19.20 12.26 24.34
N ARG A 346 18.53 12.44 25.49
CA ARG A 346 18.79 11.67 26.71
C ARG A 346 18.47 10.18 26.57
N ILE A 347 17.36 9.84 25.94
CA ILE A 347 16.99 8.45 25.67
C ILE A 347 17.98 7.85 24.66
N TYR A 348 18.36 8.60 23.63
CA TYR A 348 19.33 8.13 22.63
C TYR A 348 20.68 7.78 23.27
N GLU A 349 21.22 8.63 24.15
CA GLU A 349 22.48 8.34 24.87
C GLU A 349 22.46 6.99 25.60
N ARG A 350 21.29 6.58 26.11
CA ARG A 350 21.12 5.32 26.85
C ARG A 350 20.89 4.10 25.96
N ILE A 351 20.37 4.29 24.74
CA ILE A 351 20.09 3.21 23.79
C ILE A 351 21.24 3.00 22.81
N ALA A 352 21.95 4.07 22.43
CA ALA A 352 22.99 4.07 21.39
C ALA A 352 24.07 3.00 21.58
N PRO A 353 24.58 2.71 22.80
CA PRO A 353 25.57 1.66 23.01
C PRO A 353 25.12 0.24 22.64
N TYR A 354 23.82 0.02 22.45
CA TYR A 354 23.24 -1.29 22.09
C TYR A 354 22.85 -1.40 20.62
N LEU A 355 22.93 -0.31 19.86
CA LEU A 355 22.69 -0.30 18.42
C LEU A 355 23.90 -0.91 17.70
N SER A 356 23.66 -1.55 16.55
CA SER A 356 24.75 -2.11 15.74
C SER A 356 25.62 -0.97 15.17
N GLU A 357 26.93 -1.10 15.30
CA GLU A 357 27.89 -0.21 14.61
C GLU A 357 27.97 -0.52 13.11
N THR A 358 27.56 -1.72 12.69
CA THR A 358 27.52 -2.12 11.29
C THR A 358 26.45 -1.33 10.54
N PRO A 359 26.80 -0.56 9.49
CA PRO A 359 25.83 0.18 8.70
C PRO A 359 24.78 -0.71 8.08
N ILE A 360 23.53 -0.24 8.03
CA ILE A 360 22.49 -0.89 7.22
C ILE A 360 22.79 -0.54 5.76
N ALA A 361 23.18 -1.54 4.97
CA ALA A 361 23.47 -1.39 3.55
C ALA A 361 22.25 -1.80 2.71
N ILE A 362 21.73 -0.85 1.92
CA ILE A 362 20.59 -1.07 1.03
C ILE A 362 21.07 -0.95 -0.43
N PRO A 363 20.82 -1.96 -1.30
CA PRO A 363 21.33 -1.98 -2.66
C PRO A 363 20.93 -0.75 -3.49
N SER A 364 21.78 -0.36 -4.44
CA SER A 364 21.53 0.78 -5.34
C SER A 364 20.33 0.59 -6.29
N THR A 365 19.84 -0.65 -6.43
CA THR A 365 18.63 -0.99 -7.19
C THR A 365 17.33 -0.63 -6.47
N GLU A 366 17.38 -0.34 -5.17
CA GLU A 366 16.22 0.08 -4.38
C GLU A 366 15.87 1.57 -4.61
N HIS A 367 14.71 1.98 -4.11
CA HIS A 367 14.21 3.36 -4.25
C HIS A 367 15.22 4.40 -3.75
N LEU A 368 15.27 5.58 -4.38
CA LEU A 368 16.21 6.67 -4.07
C LEU A 368 16.23 7.02 -2.57
N GLU A 369 15.05 7.05 -1.96
CA GLU A 369 14.83 7.41 -0.56
C GLU A 369 15.42 6.40 0.44
N VAL A 370 15.74 5.18 -0.01
CA VAL A 370 16.09 4.07 0.90
C VAL A 370 17.46 3.46 0.59
N ARG A 371 17.92 3.45 -0.67
CA ARG A 371 19.21 2.86 -1.08
C ARG A 371 20.40 3.43 -0.30
N GLY A 372 21.58 2.83 -0.38
CA GLY A 372 22.80 3.34 0.26
C GLY A 372 23.04 2.81 1.68
N GLU A 373 24.09 3.33 2.32
CA GLU A 373 24.50 2.91 3.67
C GLU A 373 24.06 3.90 4.74
N TRP A 374 23.59 3.38 5.87
CA TRP A 374 22.96 4.17 6.92
C TRP A 374 23.52 3.82 8.30
N ARG A 375 23.72 4.83 9.15
CA ARG A 375 24.13 4.65 10.55
C ARG A 375 23.17 5.35 11.51
N PRO A 376 22.91 4.77 12.69
CA PRO A 376 22.10 5.45 13.70
C PRO A 376 22.80 6.74 14.14
N CYS A 377 22.03 7.82 14.28
CA CYS A 377 22.57 9.13 14.63
C CYS A 377 21.81 9.85 15.76
N SER A 378 20.52 9.58 15.93
CA SER A 378 19.70 10.18 16.98
C SER A 378 18.41 9.39 17.23
N LEU A 379 17.57 9.89 18.13
CA LEU A 379 16.17 9.47 18.28
C LEU A 379 15.26 10.54 17.65
N ASN A 380 14.09 10.15 17.14
CA ASN A 380 13.10 11.10 16.67
C ASN A 380 12.60 11.95 17.86
N GLU A 381 12.54 13.26 17.64
CA GLU A 381 12.17 14.26 18.65
C GLU A 381 10.66 14.28 18.89
N ASP A 382 9.88 13.73 17.96
CA ASP A 382 8.43 13.63 18.06
C ASP A 382 8.03 12.30 18.70
N PHE A 383 7.45 12.40 19.90
CA PHE A 383 7.01 11.28 20.71
C PHE A 383 5.50 11.13 20.63
N LEU A 384 5.04 9.89 20.40
CA LEU A 384 3.64 9.52 20.52
C LEU A 384 3.41 8.83 21.87
N PHE A 385 2.82 9.55 22.81
CA PHE A 385 2.33 8.98 24.06
C PHE A 385 1.06 8.19 23.75
N GLY A 386 1.01 6.94 24.20
CA GLY A 386 -0.14 6.06 24.02
C GLY A 386 -0.66 5.60 25.37
N ASN A 387 -1.94 5.88 25.63
CA ASN A 387 -2.65 5.48 26.82
C ASN A 387 -3.75 4.47 26.47
N TYR A 388 -3.56 3.21 26.85
CA TYR A 388 -4.46 2.12 26.53
C TYR A 388 -5.34 1.80 27.74
N PRO A 389 -6.68 1.89 27.61
CA PRO A 389 -7.59 1.44 28.66
C PRO A 389 -7.51 -0.09 28.85
N ALA A 390 -8.17 -0.61 29.88
CA ALA A 390 -8.37 -2.05 30.00
C ALA A 390 -9.03 -2.60 28.73
N LYS A 391 -8.48 -3.68 28.16
CA LYS A 391 -8.85 -4.25 26.85
C LYS A 391 -8.47 -3.42 25.60
N GLY A 392 -7.87 -2.24 25.79
CA GLY A 392 -7.34 -1.41 24.70
C GLY A 392 -6.01 -1.93 24.16
N GLY A 393 -5.79 -1.83 22.86
CA GLY A 393 -4.58 -2.35 22.21
C GLY A 393 -4.46 -1.87 20.77
N PHE A 394 -3.57 -2.49 20.00
CA PHE A 394 -3.49 -2.26 18.56
C PHE A 394 -3.28 -3.57 17.82
N ALA A 395 -3.97 -3.75 16.69
CA ALA A 395 -3.89 -4.94 15.85
C ALA A 395 -2.48 -5.14 15.25
N PRO A 396 -2.11 -6.38 14.83
CA PRO A 396 -0.80 -6.66 14.25
C PRO A 396 -0.49 -5.73 13.08
N HIS A 397 0.64 -5.03 13.06
CA HIS A 397 1.04 -4.16 11.94
C HIS A 397 2.57 -4.00 11.86
N SER A 398 3.05 -3.44 10.76
CA SER A 398 4.41 -2.90 10.64
C SER A 398 4.35 -1.38 10.79
N ASP A 399 5.36 -0.79 11.41
CA ASP A 399 5.43 0.66 11.55
C ASP A 399 5.86 1.33 10.23
N GLY A 400 5.38 2.56 10.02
CA GLY A 400 5.88 3.43 8.97
C GLY A 400 7.17 4.11 9.40
N ALA A 401 8.06 4.38 8.44
CA ALA A 401 9.27 5.12 8.69
C ALA A 401 9.00 6.63 8.74
N THR A 402 9.70 7.32 9.62
CA THR A 402 9.82 8.78 9.63
C THR A 402 10.97 9.16 8.71
N ALA A 403 10.71 9.91 7.63
CA ALA A 403 11.74 10.47 6.76
C ALA A 403 11.78 11.99 6.90
N LYS A 404 12.99 12.55 6.98
CA LYS A 404 13.26 13.99 6.98
C LYS A 404 14.21 14.29 5.82
N GLY A 405 13.66 14.41 4.62
CA GLY A 405 14.46 14.48 3.39
C GLY A 405 15.09 13.14 2.98
N LEU A 406 16.02 13.18 2.02
CA LEU A 406 16.67 11.98 1.45
C LEU A 406 17.73 11.32 2.34
N ASN A 407 18.21 12.00 3.37
CA ASN A 407 19.46 11.66 4.07
C ASN A 407 19.29 11.41 5.58
N LEU A 408 18.06 11.49 6.09
CA LEU A 408 17.74 11.24 7.49
C LEU A 408 16.40 10.51 7.58
N ARG A 409 16.40 9.30 8.11
CA ARG A 409 15.17 8.49 8.25
C ARG A 409 15.24 7.49 9.38
N SER A 410 14.11 6.97 9.82
CA SER A 410 14.08 5.82 10.72
C SER A 410 14.09 4.46 10.02
N PHE A 411 14.64 3.48 10.74
CA PHE A 411 14.55 2.05 10.43
C PHE A 411 14.04 1.24 11.62
N TYR A 412 14.29 1.71 12.86
CA TYR A 412 13.89 1.04 14.08
C TYR A 412 12.87 1.85 14.85
N SER A 413 11.84 1.17 15.34
CA SER A 413 10.87 1.71 16.31
C SER A 413 11.41 1.51 17.73
N VAL A 414 11.06 2.45 18.60
CA VAL A 414 11.31 2.40 20.04
C VAL A 414 9.98 2.54 20.78
N ILE A 415 9.64 1.53 21.57
CA ILE A 415 8.52 1.56 22.54
C ILE A 415 9.11 1.64 23.94
N ILE A 416 8.76 2.67 24.70
CA ILE A 416 9.16 2.81 26.11
C ILE A 416 7.92 2.58 26.97
N TYR A 417 7.98 1.62 27.88
CA TYR A 417 6.88 1.33 28.79
C TYR A 417 6.97 2.26 30.01
N LEU A 418 5.94 3.08 30.22
CA LEU A 418 5.90 4.02 31.34
C LEU A 418 5.29 3.40 32.61
N ASN A 419 4.68 2.23 32.52
CA ASN A 419 4.23 1.47 33.68
C ASN A 419 4.29 -0.05 33.45
N THR A 420 4.11 -0.80 34.53
CA THR A 420 3.99 -2.27 34.52
C THR A 420 2.55 -2.65 34.86
N PRO A 421 1.69 -2.95 33.87
CA PRO A 421 0.39 -3.59 34.11
C PRO A 421 0.52 -4.87 34.93
N SER A 422 -0.47 -5.16 35.77
CA SER A 422 -0.51 -6.41 36.56
C SER A 422 -0.61 -7.67 35.70
N GLU A 423 -1.32 -7.61 34.57
CA GLU A 423 -1.45 -8.68 33.60
C GLU A 423 -1.66 -8.13 32.17
N GLY A 424 -1.14 -8.83 31.16
CA GLY A 424 -1.24 -8.43 29.76
C GLY A 424 -0.38 -7.21 29.41
N GLY A 425 -0.76 -6.47 28.37
CA GLY A 425 -0.06 -5.24 28.00
C GLY A 425 1.24 -5.44 27.20
N GLY A 426 1.57 -6.65 26.78
CA GLY A 426 2.76 -6.96 25.99
C GLY A 426 2.80 -6.33 24.60
N THR A 427 3.99 -6.37 23.99
CA THR A 427 4.17 -6.18 22.54
C THR A 427 4.54 -7.51 21.92
N ARG A 428 3.63 -8.09 21.12
CA ARG A 428 3.78 -9.42 20.54
C ARG A 428 4.25 -9.33 19.10
N PHE A 429 5.21 -10.17 18.72
CA PHE A 429 5.78 -10.22 17.38
C PHE A 429 5.36 -11.50 16.64
N TYR A 430 5.19 -11.37 15.33
CA TYR A 430 4.71 -12.43 14.44
C TYR A 430 5.71 -12.74 13.33
N LYS A 431 5.57 -13.91 12.70
CA LYS A 431 6.33 -14.26 11.50
C LYS A 431 6.01 -13.26 10.37
N LYS A 432 6.99 -12.96 9.51
CA LYS A 432 6.87 -11.95 8.43
C LYS A 432 5.68 -12.19 7.47
N SER A 433 5.23 -13.44 7.32
CA SER A 433 4.08 -13.82 6.48
C SER A 433 2.73 -13.82 7.22
N ALA A 434 2.69 -13.40 8.48
CA ALA A 434 1.48 -13.41 9.30
C ALA A 434 0.64 -12.15 9.03
N THR A 435 -0.04 -12.12 7.88
CA THR A 435 -1.09 -11.13 7.57
C THR A 435 -2.47 -11.57 8.05
N ASP A 436 -2.59 -12.82 8.51
CA ASP A 436 -3.82 -13.39 9.06
C ASP A 436 -4.18 -12.73 10.41
N VAL A 437 -5.16 -11.85 10.36
CA VAL A 437 -5.86 -11.33 11.53
C VAL A 437 -7.18 -12.07 11.74
N VAL A 438 -7.55 -12.25 13.00
CA VAL A 438 -8.84 -12.78 13.43
C VAL A 438 -9.54 -11.76 14.33
N LEU A 439 -10.87 -11.75 14.30
CA LEU A 439 -11.68 -10.93 15.17
C LEU A 439 -12.00 -11.72 16.45
N GLU A 440 -11.36 -11.37 17.57
CA GLU A 440 -11.61 -11.94 18.90
C GLU A 440 -12.06 -10.81 19.84
N ASP A 441 -13.14 -11.02 20.60
CA ASP A 441 -13.69 -10.03 21.54
C ASP A 441 -13.89 -8.62 20.94
N LYS A 442 -14.37 -8.56 19.69
CA LYS A 442 -14.56 -7.32 18.90
C LYS A 442 -13.26 -6.55 18.60
N ARG A 443 -12.11 -7.22 18.66
CA ARG A 443 -10.81 -6.65 18.35
C ARG A 443 -10.08 -7.51 17.33
N TRP A 444 -9.41 -6.86 16.38
CA TRP A 444 -8.53 -7.57 15.46
C TRP A 444 -7.22 -7.93 16.16
N THR A 445 -6.88 -9.22 16.13
CA THR A 445 -5.68 -9.78 16.75
C THR A 445 -5.00 -10.75 15.80
N GLY A 446 -3.70 -10.96 15.99
CA GLY A 446 -2.97 -11.95 15.20
C GLY A 446 -3.29 -13.36 15.66
N ARG A 447 -3.24 -14.31 14.71
CA ARG A 447 -3.35 -15.73 15.05
C ARG A 447 -2.26 -16.17 16.04
N LYS A 448 -2.66 -16.70 17.19
CA LYS A 448 -1.73 -17.09 18.28
C LYS A 448 -0.69 -18.12 17.87
N ASP A 449 -0.99 -19.00 16.91
CA ASP A 449 -0.06 -19.99 16.38
C ASP A 449 1.03 -19.40 15.47
N LEU A 450 0.86 -18.15 15.02
CA LEU A 450 1.86 -17.41 14.24
C LEU A 450 2.73 -16.48 15.10
N ALA A 451 2.42 -16.36 16.39
CA ALA A 451 3.20 -15.57 17.34
C ALA A 451 4.59 -16.19 17.54
N VAL A 452 5.63 -15.37 17.53
CA VAL A 452 7.02 -15.81 17.73
C VAL A 452 7.45 -15.60 19.17
N PHE A 453 7.25 -14.38 19.68
CA PHE A 453 7.54 -14.03 21.08
C PHE A 453 6.76 -12.77 21.47
N GLU A 454 6.75 -12.46 22.76
CA GLU A 454 6.11 -11.29 23.31
C GLU A 454 7.01 -10.62 24.36
N VAL A 455 7.14 -9.30 24.25
CA VAL A 455 7.87 -8.49 25.22
C VAL A 455 6.90 -7.96 26.25
N GLN A 456 7.09 -8.38 27.49
CA GLN A 456 6.27 -7.91 28.60
C GLN A 456 6.63 -6.46 28.97
N PRO A 457 5.63 -5.62 29.28
CA PRO A 457 5.85 -4.25 29.72
C PRO A 457 6.56 -4.27 31.08
N LEU A 458 7.54 -3.37 31.22
CA LEU A 458 8.21 -3.11 32.48
C LEU A 458 8.49 -1.62 32.56
N MET A 459 8.06 -0.94 33.62
CA MET A 459 8.28 0.49 33.80
C MET A 459 9.77 0.85 33.56
N GLY A 460 10.01 1.81 32.66
CA GLY A 460 11.34 2.28 32.30
C GLY A 460 12.07 1.43 31.25
N ARG A 461 11.50 0.31 30.79
CA ARG A 461 12.06 -0.51 29.69
C ARG A 461 11.82 0.15 28.34
N ALA A 462 12.86 0.20 27.52
CA ALA A 462 12.75 0.42 26.08
C ALA A 462 12.80 -0.90 25.32
N LEU A 463 11.91 -1.06 24.35
CA LEU A 463 11.91 -2.10 23.33
C LEU A 463 12.29 -1.45 22.00
N VAL A 464 13.38 -1.91 21.40
CA VAL A 464 13.88 -1.41 20.11
C VAL A 464 13.78 -2.54 19.08
N PHE A 465 13.19 -2.24 17.93
CA PHE A 465 12.96 -3.27 16.90
C PHE A 465 12.90 -2.70 15.48
N ASP A 466 13.21 -3.54 14.50
CA ASP A 466 13.07 -3.24 13.08
C ASP A 466 11.59 -2.98 12.70
N GLN A 467 11.32 -1.81 12.10
CA GLN A 467 9.96 -1.35 11.74
C GLN A 467 9.21 -2.31 10.82
N ARG A 468 9.92 -3.15 10.07
CA ARG A 468 9.34 -4.14 9.14
C ARG A 468 8.74 -5.34 9.86
N LEU A 469 9.00 -5.51 11.15
CA LEU A 469 8.47 -6.62 11.93
C LEU A 469 6.99 -6.39 12.25
N VAL A 470 6.17 -7.39 11.96
CA VAL A 470 4.75 -7.39 12.30
C VAL A 470 4.60 -7.57 13.81
N HIS A 471 3.97 -6.60 14.45
CA HIS A 471 3.81 -6.56 15.90
C HIS A 471 2.44 -6.05 16.34
N GLU A 472 2.01 -6.47 17.52
CA GLU A 472 0.69 -6.19 18.09
C GLU A 472 0.82 -5.69 19.54
N GLY A 473 -0.04 -4.76 19.92
CA GLY A 473 -0.17 -4.29 21.29
C GLY A 473 -1.22 -5.12 22.01
N ILE A 474 -0.77 -6.07 22.83
CA ILE A 474 -1.65 -6.93 23.60
C ILE A 474 -2.37 -6.09 24.66
N PRO A 475 -3.69 -6.23 24.82
CA PRO A 475 -4.41 -5.45 25.80
C PRO A 475 -3.95 -5.71 27.23
N PRO A 476 -3.92 -4.67 28.09
CA PRO A 476 -3.75 -4.87 29.52
C PRO A 476 -5.07 -5.36 30.14
N ILE A 477 -4.95 -6.14 31.21
CA ILE A 477 -6.08 -6.67 31.98
C ILE A 477 -6.13 -5.92 33.31
N GLY A 478 -7.27 -5.28 33.60
CA GLY A 478 -7.48 -4.50 34.82
C GLY A 478 -6.90 -3.08 34.74
N ASP A 479 -5.57 -2.97 34.66
CA ASP A 479 -4.86 -1.68 34.68
C ASP A 479 -4.77 -1.04 33.29
N ARG A 480 -4.49 0.28 33.25
CA ARG A 480 -4.13 0.97 32.00
C ARG A 480 -2.68 0.68 31.64
N LYS A 481 -2.35 0.73 30.35
CA LYS A 481 -0.97 0.67 29.84
C LYS A 481 -0.60 2.03 29.27
N HIS A 482 0.54 2.56 29.69
CA HIS A 482 1.11 3.81 29.19
C HIS A 482 2.43 3.52 28.48
N ILE A 483 2.58 4.01 27.25
CA ILE A 483 3.82 3.90 26.48
C ILE A 483 4.18 5.22 25.82
N ILE A 484 5.44 5.31 25.42
CA ILE A 484 5.92 6.26 24.41
C ILE A 484 6.33 5.46 23.17
N ARG A 485 5.94 5.91 21.98
CA ARG A 485 6.52 5.46 20.71
C ARG A 485 7.33 6.58 20.08
N THR A 486 8.52 6.25 19.62
CA THR A 486 9.40 7.08 18.79
C THR A 486 10.25 6.16 17.92
N ASP A 487 11.22 6.70 17.19
CA ASP A 487 12.07 5.95 16.28
C ASP A 487 13.56 6.26 16.49
N VAL A 488 14.43 5.30 16.19
CA VAL A 488 15.86 5.57 15.98
C VAL A 488 16.03 6.15 14.58
N MET A 489 16.59 7.36 14.51
CA MET A 489 16.93 8.04 13.27
C MET A 489 18.32 7.62 12.80
N PHE A 490 18.45 7.44 11.49
CA PHE A 490 19.66 7.06 10.80
C PHE A 490 20.02 8.11 9.77
N GLN A 491 21.30 8.44 9.73
CA GLN A 491 21.88 9.31 8.72
C GLN A 491 22.55 8.46 7.64
N ARG A 492 22.37 8.90 6.39
CA ARG A 492 23.05 8.30 5.24
C ARG A 492 24.54 8.63 5.30
N ILE A 493 25.41 7.62 5.16
CA ILE A 493 26.86 7.80 5.21
C ILE A 493 27.36 8.68 4.06
N GLU A 494 26.85 8.44 2.85
CA GLU A 494 27.11 9.26 1.66
C GLU A 494 25.82 10.01 1.28
N PRO A 495 25.64 11.26 1.72
CA PRO A 495 24.43 12.05 1.44
C PRO A 495 24.17 12.21 -0.06
N LEU A 496 22.91 12.05 -0.47
CA LEU A 496 22.46 12.28 -1.84
C LEU A 496 21.81 13.66 -1.97
N PHE A 497 22.11 14.37 -3.06
CA PHE A 497 21.41 15.59 -3.49
C PHE A 497 21.24 16.64 -2.38
N VAL A 498 22.29 16.86 -1.58
CA VAL A 498 22.28 17.81 -0.45
C VAL A 498 21.97 19.23 -0.92
N GLU A 499 22.48 19.60 -2.10
CA GLU A 499 22.25 20.86 -2.77
C GLU A 499 20.79 21.09 -3.22
N TYR A 500 20.00 20.01 -3.34
CA TYR A 500 18.60 20.05 -3.78
C TYR A 500 17.63 19.76 -2.64
N ALA A 501 18.03 19.99 -1.38
CA ALA A 501 17.16 19.74 -0.23
C ALA A 501 15.83 20.52 -0.30
N ASN A 502 15.85 21.75 -0.83
CA ASN A 502 14.65 22.57 -0.98
C ASN A 502 13.75 22.03 -2.10
N GLU A 503 14.33 21.64 -3.23
CA GLU A 503 13.61 21.04 -4.35
C GLU A 503 13.02 19.67 -3.98
N TYR A 504 13.71 18.90 -3.15
CA TYR A 504 13.15 17.67 -2.59
C TYR A 504 11.97 17.94 -1.64
N ALA A 505 12.05 18.97 -0.79
CA ALA A 505 10.92 19.36 0.05
C ALA A 505 9.72 19.87 -0.79
N ASP A 506 9.97 20.57 -1.91
CA ASP A 506 8.94 20.93 -2.87
C ASP A 506 8.31 19.68 -3.53
N TYR A 507 9.11 18.65 -3.80
CA TYR A 507 8.63 17.36 -4.30
C TYR A 507 7.73 16.64 -3.27
N GLU A 508 8.16 16.51 -2.01
CA GLU A 508 7.35 15.89 -0.95
C GLU A 508 6.01 16.63 -0.79
N ARG A 509 6.04 17.97 -0.85
CA ARG A 509 4.83 18.79 -0.83
C ARG A 509 3.95 18.57 -2.06
N ALA A 510 4.54 18.35 -3.23
CA ALA A 510 3.80 18.05 -4.45
C ALA A 510 3.09 16.69 -4.34
N VAL A 511 3.75 15.68 -3.76
CA VAL A 511 3.15 14.37 -3.46
C VAL A 511 1.96 14.51 -2.52
N ASP A 512 2.12 15.18 -1.36
CA ASP A 512 1.03 15.43 -0.40
C ASP A 512 -0.16 16.19 -1.03
N LEU A 513 0.12 17.23 -1.83
CA LEU A 513 -0.93 17.94 -2.55
C LEU A 513 -1.66 17.05 -3.56
N SER A 514 -0.95 16.13 -4.22
CA SER A 514 -1.54 15.16 -5.14
C SER A 514 -2.47 14.20 -4.41
N GLU A 515 -2.03 13.65 -3.28
CA GLU A 515 -2.82 12.76 -2.41
C GLU A 515 -4.08 13.45 -1.88
N ARG A 516 -4.00 14.75 -1.57
CA ARG A 516 -5.14 15.58 -1.14
C ARG A 516 -6.02 16.09 -2.28
N GLY A 517 -5.78 15.65 -3.52
CA GLY A 517 -6.59 16.02 -4.69
C GLY A 517 -6.30 17.40 -5.29
N LYS A 518 -5.27 18.12 -4.82
CA LYS A 518 -4.87 19.46 -5.28
C LYS A 518 -3.89 19.39 -6.46
N HIS A 519 -4.30 18.70 -7.53
CA HIS A 519 -3.40 18.33 -8.63
C HIS A 519 -2.78 19.51 -9.39
N ALA A 520 -3.49 20.64 -9.54
CA ALA A 520 -2.94 21.80 -10.24
C ALA A 520 -1.73 22.40 -9.51
N ASP A 521 -1.81 22.47 -8.17
CA ASP A 521 -0.74 22.97 -7.31
C ASP A 521 0.42 21.97 -7.28
N ALA A 522 0.12 20.66 -7.18
CA ALA A 522 1.10 19.59 -7.25
C ALA A 522 1.91 19.62 -8.57
N ILE A 523 1.22 19.70 -9.72
CA ILE A 523 1.86 19.80 -11.05
C ILE A 523 2.76 21.03 -11.16
N SER A 524 2.36 22.16 -10.56
CA SER A 524 3.19 23.37 -10.55
C SER A 524 4.50 23.14 -9.80
N LEU A 525 4.45 22.45 -8.66
CA LEU A 525 5.63 22.09 -7.88
C LEU A 525 6.50 21.05 -8.59
N PHE A 526 5.93 19.97 -9.15
CA PHE A 526 6.70 18.99 -9.93
C PHE A 526 7.49 19.66 -11.06
N ARG A 527 6.85 20.56 -11.83
CA ARG A 527 7.54 21.32 -12.90
C ARG A 527 8.62 22.26 -12.37
N LYS A 528 8.46 22.80 -11.16
CA LYS A 528 9.48 23.63 -10.52
C LYS A 528 10.71 22.77 -10.20
N VAL A 529 10.50 21.59 -9.60
CA VAL A 529 11.55 20.61 -9.30
C VAL A 529 12.27 20.17 -10.58
N SER A 530 11.56 19.70 -11.61
CA SER A 530 12.18 19.24 -12.87
C SER A 530 12.96 20.34 -13.61
N ARG A 531 12.66 21.62 -13.37
CA ARG A 531 13.41 22.73 -13.95
C ARG A 531 14.66 23.09 -13.13
N HIS A 532 14.57 23.08 -11.81
CA HIS A 532 15.63 23.59 -10.93
C HIS A 532 16.62 22.50 -10.50
N ALA A 533 16.16 21.25 -10.39
CA ALA A 533 16.96 20.09 -10.01
C ALA A 533 16.72 18.92 -11.00
N PRO A 534 17.18 19.06 -12.27
CA PRO A 534 16.89 18.07 -13.31
C PRO A 534 17.47 16.68 -13.02
N GLU A 535 18.59 16.59 -12.31
CA GLU A 535 19.20 15.32 -11.91
C GLU A 535 18.37 14.62 -10.83
N LEU A 536 17.93 15.35 -9.80
CA LEU A 536 17.02 14.84 -8.77
C LEU A 536 15.69 14.40 -9.40
N ALA A 537 15.12 15.22 -10.29
CA ALA A 537 13.85 14.92 -10.96
C ALA A 537 13.94 13.64 -11.81
N ALA A 538 15.08 13.39 -12.46
CA ALA A 538 15.30 12.16 -13.22
C ALA A 538 15.29 10.92 -12.32
N GLU A 539 15.90 10.99 -11.13
CA GLU A 539 15.89 9.89 -10.15
C GLU A 539 14.51 9.69 -9.50
N LEU A 540 13.73 10.77 -9.33
CA LEU A 540 12.36 10.74 -8.80
C LEU A 540 11.29 10.39 -9.86
N GLY A 541 11.67 10.38 -11.14
CA GLY A 541 10.78 10.02 -12.25
C GLY A 541 9.73 11.08 -12.62
N ILE A 542 10.03 12.38 -12.45
CA ILE A 542 9.07 13.50 -12.64
C ILE A 542 9.44 14.54 -13.71
#